data_AF-A0A669PMA9-F1
#
_entry.id   AF-A0A669PMA9-F1
#
_cell.length_a   1.000
_cell.length_b   1.000
_cell.length_c   1.000
_cell.angle_alpha   90.00
_cell.angle_beta   90.00
_cell.angle_gamma   90.00
#
_symmetry.space_group_name_H-M   'P 1'
#
loop_
_entity.id
_entity.type
_entity.pdbx_description
1 polymer ?
#
loop_
_entity_poly.entity_id
_entity_poly.type
_entity_poly.pdbx_seq_one_letter_code
_entity_poly.pdbx_strand_id
1 'polypeptide(L)'
;MSLRRLAQHSQRSGSEERGVQMDSRRLQQLVSTVGTLPRSRKQLALTRSSSLGDCSRPQRHFISIFKEDKETFGFEIQTIRFPNQTDYSLEVCTCVCKIQEESPAQFSGLQIGDILANVNGVNTDGFSHKQIVDLIKSSGNYLSSATLPDTEHCDVHLLPT
;
A
#
# COMPACT_ATOMS: atom_id res chain seq x y z
N MET A 1 -55.94 -25.78 -19.25
CA MET A 1 -56.11 -24.32 -19.37
C MET A 1 -54.72 -23.70 -19.31
N SER A 2 -54.15 -23.42 -20.48
CA SER A 2 -52.80 -22.87 -20.65
C SER A 2 -52.82 -21.34 -20.75
N LEU A 3 -51.63 -20.75 -20.51
CA LEU A 3 -51.18 -19.38 -20.84
C LEU A 3 -51.63 -18.29 -19.84
N ARG A 4 -50.79 -17.31 -19.43
CA ARG A 4 -49.82 -16.53 -20.22
C ARG A 4 -48.63 -16.01 -19.38
N ARG A 5 -47.46 -15.92 -20.03
CA ARG A 5 -46.28 -15.10 -19.67
C ARG A 5 -46.45 -13.64 -20.13
N LEU A 6 -45.72 -12.72 -19.48
CA LEU A 6 -45.11 -11.43 -19.93
C LEU A 6 -45.14 -10.45 -18.73
N ALA A 7 -44.20 -9.53 -18.46
CA ALA A 7 -42.90 -9.15 -19.01
C ALA A 7 -42.18 -8.29 -17.94
N GLN A 8 -40.87 -8.10 -18.11
CA GLN A 8 -40.00 -7.25 -17.28
C GLN A 8 -40.19 -5.75 -17.58
N HIS A 9 -40.01 -4.87 -16.59
CA HIS A 9 -39.21 -3.65 -16.76
C HIS A 9 -38.73 -3.04 -15.42
N SER A 10 -37.52 -2.52 -15.51
CA SER A 10 -36.62 -1.92 -14.53
C SER A 10 -36.96 -0.45 -14.19
N GLN A 11 -36.29 0.07 -13.15
CA GLN A 11 -36.14 1.47 -12.69
C GLN A 11 -36.99 1.85 -11.46
N ARG A 12 -36.55 2.68 -10.51
CA ARG A 12 -35.26 3.28 -10.11
C ARG A 12 -35.64 4.15 -8.90
N SER A 13 -34.76 4.22 -7.89
CA SER A 13 -34.56 5.33 -6.94
C SER A 13 -35.76 5.85 -6.11
N GLY A 14 -35.60 5.82 -4.79
CA GLY A 14 -36.45 6.51 -3.82
C GLY A 14 -35.77 6.60 -2.47
N SER A 15 -34.76 7.46 -2.35
CA SER A 15 -34.19 7.91 -1.08
C SER A 15 -35.00 9.12 -0.59
N GLU A 16 -35.71 8.96 0.53
CA GLU A 16 -36.41 10.04 1.24
C GLU A 16 -35.49 10.63 2.31
N GLU A 17 -34.93 11.81 2.03
CA GLU A 17 -34.18 12.64 2.97
C GLU A 17 -35.16 13.55 3.73
N ARG A 18 -35.21 13.41 5.07
CA ARG A 18 -35.85 14.36 5.98
C ARG A 18 -34.81 15.31 6.57
N GLY A 19 -35.12 16.60 6.56
CA GLY A 19 -34.72 17.54 7.61
C GLY A 19 -33.55 18.46 7.30
N VAL A 20 -33.83 19.52 6.55
CA VAL A 20 -33.01 20.74 6.50
C VAL A 20 -33.25 21.56 7.77
N GLN A 21 -32.20 21.87 8.53
CA GLN A 21 -32.11 23.19 9.18
C GLN A 21 -30.67 23.49 9.64
N MET A 22 -30.00 24.42 8.95
CA MET A 22 -29.07 25.32 9.63
C MET A 22 -29.06 26.67 8.94
N ASP A 23 -29.20 27.71 9.75
CA ASP A 23 -29.68 29.02 9.37
C ASP A 23 -28.74 29.81 8.47
N SER A 24 -29.37 30.34 7.42
CA SER A 24 -28.90 31.35 6.50
C SER A 24 -28.64 32.68 7.20
N ARG A 25 -27.38 32.97 7.53
CA ARG A 25 -26.89 34.35 7.61
C ARG A 25 -26.17 34.73 6.33
N ARG A 26 -26.99 35.30 5.44
CA ARG A 26 -26.66 36.35 4.46
C ARG A 26 -25.55 36.04 3.48
N LEU A 27 -25.90 35.40 2.37
CA LEU A 27 -25.38 35.83 1.08
C LEU A 27 -26.51 35.76 0.06
N GLN A 28 -26.96 36.94 -0.39
CA GLN A 28 -27.47 37.19 -1.75
C GLN A 28 -27.82 38.67 -1.87
N GLN A 29 -26.87 39.45 -2.36
CA GLN A 29 -27.13 40.64 -3.17
C GLN A 29 -26.33 40.40 -4.46
N LEU A 30 -26.95 39.69 -5.40
CA LEU A 30 -27.69 40.20 -6.56
C LEU A 30 -26.77 40.45 -7.76
N VAL A 31 -27.11 39.72 -8.81
CA VAL A 31 -26.47 39.61 -10.11
C VAL A 31 -26.62 40.89 -10.91
N SER A 32 -25.64 41.18 -11.76
CA SER A 32 -25.71 41.84 -13.09
C SER A 32 -24.46 42.71 -13.23
N THR A 33 -23.65 42.59 -14.26
CA THR A 33 -23.96 43.11 -15.60
C THR A 33 -22.78 42.71 -16.49
N VAL A 34 -23.07 42.36 -17.75
CA VAL A 34 -22.09 42.20 -18.83
C VAL A 34 -21.13 43.39 -18.86
N GLY A 35 -19.83 43.16 -18.71
CA GLY A 35 -18.82 44.22 -18.74
C GLY A 35 -17.40 43.68 -18.84
N THR A 36 -16.84 43.77 -20.05
CA THR A 36 -15.42 43.85 -20.44
C THR A 36 -14.33 43.33 -19.50
N LEU A 37 -13.52 42.37 -19.98
CA LEU A 37 -12.19 42.05 -19.45
C LEU A 37 -11.30 43.29 -19.38
N PRO A 38 -10.62 43.56 -18.24
CA PRO A 38 -9.34 44.26 -18.25
C PRO A 38 -8.19 43.25 -18.06
N ARG A 39 -7.19 43.36 -18.94
CA ARG A 39 -5.88 42.72 -18.76
C ARG A 39 -5.17 43.33 -17.53
N SER A 40 -4.53 42.45 -16.76
CA SER A 40 -3.43 42.71 -15.80
C SER A 40 -3.82 43.12 -14.37
N ARG A 41 -3.66 42.18 -13.41
CA ARG A 41 -2.75 42.27 -12.24
C ARG A 41 -3.20 41.36 -11.07
N LYS A 42 -2.34 40.37 -10.78
CA LYS A 42 -1.95 39.72 -9.51
C LYS A 42 -3.00 39.26 -8.45
N GLN A 43 -2.67 38.07 -7.94
CA GLN A 43 -2.92 37.47 -6.60
C GLN A 43 -4.11 36.53 -6.38
N LEU A 44 -3.71 35.26 -6.19
CA LEU A 44 -4.05 34.37 -5.07
C LEU A 44 -5.53 34.07 -4.83
N ALA A 45 -5.92 32.86 -5.19
CA ALA A 45 -6.28 31.80 -4.23
C ALA A 45 -7.04 30.70 -4.98
N LEU A 46 -6.34 29.90 -5.78
CA LEU A 46 -6.86 28.58 -6.16
C LEU A 46 -6.67 27.67 -4.95
N THR A 47 -7.69 27.75 -4.09
CA THR A 47 -8.33 26.62 -3.42
C THR A 47 -7.46 25.37 -3.31
N ARG A 48 -6.98 25.18 -2.07
CA ARG A 48 -6.51 23.94 -1.46
C ARG A 48 -7.16 22.73 -2.13
N SER A 49 -6.43 22.09 -3.06
CA SER A 49 -6.77 20.74 -3.47
C SER A 49 -6.36 19.84 -2.31
N SER A 50 -7.37 19.30 -1.64
CA SER A 50 -7.26 18.35 -0.56
C SER A 50 -6.56 17.07 -1.03
N SER A 51 -5.28 16.90 -0.71
CA SER A 51 -4.76 15.57 -0.39
C SER A 51 -5.02 15.34 1.11
N LEU A 52 -6.28 15.15 1.47
CA LEU A 52 -6.63 14.55 2.76
C LEU A 52 -6.41 13.05 2.60
N GLY A 53 -5.15 12.66 2.80
CA GLY A 53 -4.69 11.30 2.62
C GLY A 53 -3.26 11.19 2.12
N ASP A 54 -2.31 12.00 2.60
CA ASP A 54 -0.94 11.47 2.75
C ASP A 54 -0.93 10.56 3.99
N CYS A 55 -1.77 9.53 3.94
CA CYS A 55 -1.60 8.35 4.76
C CYS A 55 -0.39 7.67 4.14
N SER A 56 0.80 7.99 4.66
CA SER A 56 2.06 7.34 4.30
C SER A 56 1.95 5.85 4.61
N ARG A 57 1.28 5.11 3.74
CA ARG A 57 1.45 3.66 3.64
C ARG A 57 2.95 3.47 3.49
N PRO A 58 3.60 2.64 4.33
CA PRO A 58 5.03 2.44 4.24
C PRO A 58 5.39 2.13 2.79
N GLN A 59 6.24 2.98 2.21
CA GLN A 59 6.48 2.97 0.78
C GLN A 59 7.25 1.68 0.47
N ARG A 60 6.59 0.75 -0.22
CA ARG A 60 7.21 -0.50 -0.64
C ARG A 60 8.36 -0.18 -1.59
N HIS A 61 9.55 -0.62 -1.26
CA HIS A 61 10.71 -0.56 -2.13
C HIS A 61 10.74 -1.82 -2.99
N PHE A 62 10.80 -1.66 -4.30
CA PHE A 62 10.94 -2.79 -5.22
C PHE A 62 12.42 -2.98 -5.55
N ILE A 63 12.92 -4.16 -5.27
CA ILE A 63 14.30 -4.54 -5.57
C ILE A 63 14.35 -5.68 -6.57
N SER A 64 15.41 -5.71 -7.35
CA SER A 64 15.71 -6.78 -8.29
C SER A 64 17.14 -7.24 -8.10
N ILE A 65 17.33 -8.52 -7.80
CA ILE A 65 18.63 -9.13 -7.57
C ILE A 65 18.92 -10.10 -8.71
N PHE A 66 20.09 -9.94 -9.33
CA PHE A 66 20.60 -10.83 -10.35
C PHE A 66 21.86 -11.50 -9.84
N LYS A 67 21.96 -12.81 -10.01
CA LYS A 67 23.13 -13.59 -9.61
C LYS A 67 23.61 -14.49 -10.75
N GLU A 68 24.87 -14.89 -10.72
CA GLU A 68 25.46 -15.87 -11.60
C GLU A 68 25.03 -17.31 -11.26
N ASP A 69 25.40 -18.23 -12.16
CA ASP A 69 25.25 -19.66 -11.95
C ASP A 69 26.16 -20.14 -10.83
N LYS A 70 25.62 -20.95 -9.91
CA LYS A 70 26.31 -21.53 -8.74
C LYS A 70 26.66 -20.58 -7.59
N GLU A 71 26.33 -19.29 -7.67
CA GLU A 71 26.39 -18.41 -6.49
C GLU A 71 25.03 -18.26 -5.79
N THR A 72 25.05 -17.67 -4.60
CA THR A 72 23.84 -17.31 -3.83
C THR A 72 23.55 -15.83 -3.98
N PHE A 73 22.31 -15.41 -3.70
CA PHE A 73 21.97 -13.98 -3.68
C PHE A 73 22.72 -13.19 -2.59
N GLY A 74 23.27 -13.86 -1.57
CA GLY A 74 24.09 -13.22 -0.54
C GLY A 74 23.33 -12.54 0.59
N PHE A 75 22.11 -13.01 0.91
CA PHE A 75 21.35 -12.55 2.07
C PHE A 75 20.78 -13.72 2.87
N GLU A 76 20.50 -13.49 4.14
CA GLU A 76 19.82 -14.43 5.03
C GLU A 76 18.48 -13.82 5.49
N ILE A 77 17.47 -14.68 5.66
CA ILE A 77 16.14 -14.27 6.10
C ILE A 77 15.76 -14.92 7.42
N GLN A 78 15.01 -14.18 8.23
CA GLN A 78 14.43 -14.66 9.47
C GLN A 78 12.91 -14.49 9.41
N THR A 79 12.18 -15.50 9.89
CA THR A 79 10.72 -15.44 9.98
C THR A 79 10.33 -15.23 11.43
N ILE A 80 9.74 -14.08 11.73
CA ILE A 80 9.32 -13.65 13.06
C ILE A 80 7.80 -13.83 13.15
N ARG A 81 7.33 -14.32 14.30
CA ARG A 81 5.90 -14.41 14.60
C ARG A 81 5.58 -13.52 15.77
N PHE A 82 4.55 -12.70 15.64
CA PHE A 82 4.13 -11.77 16.69
C PHE A 82 2.60 -11.79 16.82
N PRO A 83 2.06 -11.50 18.01
CA PRO A 83 0.62 -11.45 18.20
C PRO A 83 0.03 -10.28 17.41
N ASN A 84 -1.00 -10.55 16.65
CA ASN A 84 -1.82 -9.55 16.01
C ASN A 84 -2.68 -8.84 17.09
N GLN A 85 -2.83 -7.51 16.95
CA GLN A 85 -3.48 -6.66 17.94
C GLN A 85 -4.98 -6.89 18.10
N THR A 86 -5.67 -7.48 17.12
CA THR A 86 -7.13 -7.53 17.12
C THR A 86 -7.70 -8.90 17.48
N ASP A 87 -6.99 -9.99 17.20
CA ASP A 87 -7.63 -11.32 17.13
C ASP A 87 -6.93 -12.42 17.95
N TYR A 88 -5.86 -12.09 18.68
CA TYR A 88 -4.91 -13.06 19.28
C TYR A 88 -4.30 -14.04 18.25
N SER A 89 -4.48 -13.80 16.96
CA SER A 89 -3.84 -14.54 15.88
C SER A 89 -2.34 -14.20 15.86
N LEU A 90 -1.52 -15.14 15.38
CA LEU A 90 -0.10 -14.88 15.18
C LEU A 90 0.11 -14.41 13.75
N GLU A 91 0.62 -13.20 13.58
CA GLU A 91 1.07 -12.68 12.30
C GLU A 91 2.51 -13.12 12.08
N VAL A 92 2.86 -13.38 10.81
CA VAL A 92 4.16 -13.91 10.42
C VAL A 92 4.78 -12.96 9.43
N CYS A 93 5.91 -12.36 9.78
CA CYS A 93 6.71 -11.56 8.85
C CYS A 93 8.03 -12.26 8.57
N THR A 94 8.59 -12.02 7.39
CA THR A 94 9.94 -12.47 7.06
C THR A 94 10.78 -11.27 6.71
N CYS A 95 11.89 -11.08 7.40
CA CYS A 95 12.81 -9.97 7.22
C CYS A 95 14.22 -10.45 6.90
N VAL A 96 15.03 -9.56 6.35
CA VAL A 96 16.44 -9.81 6.05
C VAL A 96 17.26 -9.55 7.32
N CYS A 97 17.93 -10.59 7.82
CA CYS A 97 18.73 -10.47 9.06
C CYS A 97 20.23 -10.27 8.79
N LYS A 98 20.69 -10.59 7.57
CA LYS A 98 22.10 -10.46 7.20
C LYS A 98 22.27 -10.33 5.69
N ILE A 99 23.26 -9.55 5.30
CA ILE A 99 23.67 -9.36 3.91
C ILE A 99 25.19 -9.56 3.83
N GLN A 100 25.64 -10.30 2.83
CA GLN A 100 27.06 -10.53 2.58
C GLN A 100 27.66 -9.33 1.83
N GLU A 101 28.90 -8.99 2.16
CA GLU A 101 29.65 -7.95 1.45
C GLU A 101 29.97 -8.40 0.01
N GLU A 102 30.00 -7.44 -0.91
CA GLU A 102 30.24 -7.63 -2.35
C GLU A 102 29.28 -8.66 -2.98
N SER A 103 28.06 -8.78 -2.43
CA SER A 103 27.06 -9.72 -2.92
C SER A 103 26.00 -9.08 -3.81
N PRO A 104 25.31 -9.86 -4.67
CA PRO A 104 24.20 -9.37 -5.48
C PRO A 104 23.14 -8.61 -4.69
N ALA A 105 22.80 -9.07 -3.49
CA ALA A 105 21.82 -8.41 -2.62
C ALA A 105 22.29 -7.06 -2.09
N GLN A 106 23.59 -6.91 -1.80
CA GLN A 106 24.12 -5.61 -1.40
C GLN A 106 24.05 -4.62 -2.56
N PHE A 107 24.43 -5.03 -3.77
CA PHE A 107 24.39 -4.17 -4.96
C PHE A 107 22.96 -3.81 -5.40
N SER A 108 21.96 -4.63 -5.07
CA SER A 108 20.55 -4.31 -5.34
C SER A 108 19.96 -3.28 -4.37
N GLY A 109 20.70 -2.89 -3.33
CA GLY A 109 20.22 -1.98 -2.28
C GLY A 109 19.31 -2.64 -1.25
N LEU A 110 19.34 -3.97 -1.12
CA LEU A 110 18.65 -4.64 -0.01
C LEU A 110 19.35 -4.25 1.31
N GLN A 111 18.58 -4.05 2.37
CA GLN A 111 19.11 -3.68 3.68
C GLN A 111 18.74 -4.70 4.76
N ILE A 112 19.57 -4.78 5.80
CA ILE A 112 19.25 -5.56 6.99
C ILE A 112 18.05 -4.88 7.69
N GLY A 113 17.07 -5.67 8.10
CA GLY A 113 15.79 -5.21 8.66
C GLY A 113 14.66 -5.15 7.62
N ASP A 114 14.96 -5.17 6.32
CA ASP A 114 13.93 -5.11 5.28
C ASP A 114 12.96 -6.29 5.37
N ILE A 115 11.66 -5.99 5.40
CA ILE A 115 10.60 -7.00 5.44
C ILE A 115 10.24 -7.41 4.01
N LEU A 116 10.39 -8.69 3.68
CA LEU A 116 10.00 -9.26 2.39
C LEU A 116 8.48 -9.39 2.32
N ALA A 117 7.80 -8.41 1.72
CA ALA A 117 6.34 -8.41 1.55
C ALA A 117 5.89 -9.22 0.32
N ASN A 118 6.74 -9.30 -0.71
CA ASN A 118 6.44 -10.06 -1.93
C ASN A 118 7.72 -10.66 -2.50
N VAL A 119 7.62 -11.85 -3.10
CA VAL A 119 8.71 -12.48 -3.84
C VAL A 119 8.20 -12.90 -5.23
N ASN A 120 8.85 -12.40 -6.27
CA ASN A 120 8.47 -12.55 -7.69
C ASN A 120 6.99 -12.23 -7.96
N GLY A 121 6.46 -11.20 -7.31
CA GLY A 121 5.05 -10.80 -7.43
C GLY A 121 4.08 -11.64 -6.59
N VAL A 122 4.54 -12.68 -5.88
CA VAL A 122 3.72 -13.46 -4.95
C VAL A 122 3.75 -12.81 -3.57
N ASN A 123 2.58 -12.59 -2.96
CA ASN A 123 2.50 -12.11 -1.57
C ASN A 123 2.96 -13.20 -0.60
N THR A 124 3.83 -12.84 0.33
CA THR A 124 4.41 -13.76 1.33
C THR A 124 3.66 -13.76 2.65
N ASP A 125 2.60 -12.96 2.78
CA ASP A 125 1.77 -12.92 3.97
C ASP A 125 1.18 -14.31 4.32
N GLY A 126 1.36 -14.72 5.58
CA GLY A 126 0.97 -16.04 6.07
C GLY A 126 1.82 -17.21 5.58
N PHE A 127 2.87 -16.99 4.79
CA PHE A 127 3.74 -18.07 4.32
C PHE A 127 4.71 -18.50 5.43
N SER A 128 4.93 -19.81 5.53
CA SER A 128 5.99 -20.34 6.38
C SER A 128 7.36 -20.01 5.81
N HIS A 129 8.36 -19.95 6.69
CA HIS A 129 9.76 -19.75 6.32
C HIS A 129 10.19 -20.63 5.14
N LYS A 130 9.84 -21.93 5.19
CA LYS A 130 10.17 -22.89 4.12
C LYS A 130 9.56 -22.49 2.78
N GLN A 131 8.29 -22.09 2.75
CA GLN A 131 7.62 -21.69 1.51
C GLN A 131 8.28 -20.47 0.86
N ILE A 132 8.71 -19.49 1.67
CA ILE A 132 9.40 -18.29 1.18
C ILE A 132 10.79 -18.66 0.65
N VAL A 133 11.53 -19.51 1.36
CA VAL A 133 12.83 -20.03 0.90
C VAL A 133 12.70 -20.79 -0.42
N ASP A 134 11.69 -21.66 -0.53
CA ASP A 134 11.45 -22.43 -1.76
C ASP A 134 11.08 -21.51 -2.92
N LEU A 135 10.29 -20.45 -2.66
CA LEU A 135 9.95 -19.44 -3.65
C LEU A 135 11.19 -18.67 -4.13
N ILE A 136 12.07 -18.23 -3.22
CA ILE A 136 13.34 -17.56 -3.55
C ILE A 136 14.23 -18.50 -4.39
N LYS A 137 14.36 -19.77 -4.00
CA LYS A 137 15.15 -20.78 -4.73
C LYS A 137 14.57 -21.07 -6.12
N SER A 138 13.25 -21.07 -6.26
CA SER A 138 12.57 -21.31 -7.53
C SER A 138 12.79 -20.21 -8.57
N SER A 139 13.17 -19.01 -8.13
CA SER A 139 13.47 -17.87 -9.01
C SER A 139 14.72 -18.07 -9.88
N GLY A 140 15.55 -19.07 -9.56
CA GLY A 140 16.80 -19.30 -10.28
C GLY A 140 17.79 -18.16 -10.04
N ASN A 141 18.13 -17.43 -11.10
CA ASN A 141 19.15 -16.38 -11.09
C ASN A 141 18.60 -14.95 -10.99
N TYR A 142 17.29 -14.78 -11.06
CA TYR A 142 16.64 -13.48 -10.97
C TYR A 142 15.58 -13.51 -9.88
N LEU A 143 15.68 -12.57 -8.93
CA LEU A 143 14.73 -12.41 -7.84
C LEU A 143 14.22 -10.98 -7.85
N SER A 144 12.91 -10.81 -8.01
CA SER A 144 12.23 -9.53 -7.77
C SER A 144 11.50 -9.60 -6.44
N SER A 145 11.61 -8.56 -5.62
CA SER A 145 10.98 -8.53 -4.31
C SER A 145 10.46 -7.13 -3.99
N ALA A 146 9.36 -7.05 -3.26
CA ALA A 146 8.93 -5.81 -2.65
C ALA A 146 9.28 -5.87 -1.16
N THR A 147 10.12 -4.96 -0.70
CA THR A 147 10.49 -4.81 0.70
C THR A 147 9.76 -3.63 1.33
N LEU A 148 9.48 -3.75 2.62
CA LEU A 148 9.08 -2.62 3.44
C LEU A 148 10.29 -2.23 4.28
N PRO A 149 10.69 -0.94 4.25
CA PRO A 149 11.70 -0.46 5.16
C PRO A 149 11.16 -0.68 6.57
N ASP A 150 11.98 -1.23 7.46
CA ASP A 150 11.58 -1.37 8.86
C ASP A 150 11.31 0.02 9.42
N THR A 151 10.03 0.35 9.56
CA THR A 151 9.63 1.68 10.01
C THR A 151 9.39 1.66 11.51
N GLU A 152 9.05 0.52 12.13
CA GLU A 152 8.69 0.53 13.56
C GLU A 152 8.80 -0.83 14.29
N HIS A 153 9.21 -1.98 13.71
CA HIS A 153 9.01 -3.29 14.37
C HIS A 153 10.13 -4.35 14.28
N CYS A 154 11.32 -4.08 13.72
CA CYS A 154 12.51 -4.94 13.90
C CYS A 154 13.51 -4.38 14.93
N ASP A 155 13.02 -3.67 15.95
CA ASP A 155 13.75 -3.49 17.21
C ASP A 155 13.80 -4.83 17.97
N VAL A 156 14.63 -5.76 17.48
CA VAL A 156 15.01 -7.00 18.18
C VAL A 156 15.91 -6.73 19.41
N HIS A 157 15.83 -5.54 19.99
CA HIS A 157 16.49 -5.14 21.24
C HIS A 157 15.54 -4.99 22.45
N LEU A 158 14.27 -5.41 22.35
CA LEU A 158 13.35 -5.47 23.50
C LEU A 158 13.05 -6.90 23.94
N LEU A 159 14.07 -7.61 24.38
CA LEU A 159 13.93 -8.53 25.52
C LEU A 159 14.84 -8.02 26.64
N PRO A 160 14.30 -7.69 27.84
CA PRO A 160 15.16 -7.39 28.97
C PRO A 160 15.98 -8.64 29.34
N THR A 161 17.26 -8.36 29.61
CA THR A 161 18.38 -9.22 30.05
C THR A 161 18.04 -10.52 30.75
#